data_AF-A0A7V5VXX7-F1
#
_entry.id   AF-A0A7V5VXX7-F1
#
_cell.length_a   1.000
_cell.length_b   1.000
_cell.length_c   1.000
_cell.angle_alpha   90.00
_cell.angle_beta   90.00
_cell.angle_gamma   90.00
#
_symmetry.space_group_name_H-M   'P 1'
#
loop_
_entity.id
_entity.type
_entity.pdbx_description
1 polymer ?
#
loop_
_entity_poly.entity_id
_entity_poly.type
_entity_poly.pdbx_seq_one_letter_code
_entity_poly.pdbx_strand_id
1 'polypeptide(L)'
;MKKPINIDDYDKVINWSYTLAKEYVIKFLVPQGVLSSRKFEEYKKQNKYLPSNFPRRPDDYFKLRGTWKGWDDFLGFPERKFGEKYYDYKTAMTVTQKAGITNSNHFRNWKARPKRIPSRPDLYYKEWSNWQEFLGDNYKKEKKVTHRKLSESDIKIIKHQLSLGVQGSVLAKHFNISEMQISRIKRGINWKNI
;
A
#
# COMPACT_ATOMS: atom_id res chain seq x y z
N MET A 1 -33.72 13.86 -23.15
CA MET A 1 -32.37 14.26 -22.66
C MET A 1 -32.53 15.52 -21.81
N LYS A 2 -32.04 15.54 -20.56
CA LYS A 2 -32.06 16.77 -19.75
C LYS A 2 -31.02 17.74 -20.31
N LYS A 3 -31.41 19.00 -20.58
CA LYS A 3 -30.49 20.05 -21.05
C LYS A 3 -29.36 20.22 -20.02
N PRO A 4 -28.09 20.38 -20.44
CA PRO A 4 -27.00 20.65 -19.52
C PRO A 4 -27.31 21.94 -18.76
N ILE A 5 -27.22 21.90 -17.43
CA ILE A 5 -27.39 23.08 -16.58
C ILE A 5 -26.14 23.93 -16.80
N ASN A 6 -26.27 25.10 -17.43
CA ASN A 6 -25.16 26.03 -17.54
C ASN A 6 -24.97 26.73 -16.19
N ILE A 7 -23.82 26.53 -15.55
CA ILE A 7 -23.46 27.15 -14.27
C ILE A 7 -22.25 28.02 -14.52
N ASP A 8 -22.46 29.32 -14.44
CA ASP A 8 -21.42 30.31 -14.67
C ASP A 8 -20.49 30.46 -13.45
N ASP A 9 -21.00 30.14 -12.25
CA ASP A 9 -20.27 30.26 -10.99
C ASP A 9 -20.68 29.15 -10.01
N TYR A 10 -19.75 28.22 -9.77
CA TYR A 10 -19.96 27.09 -8.86
C TYR A 10 -19.85 27.46 -7.37
N ASP A 11 -19.26 28.62 -7.02
CA ASP A 11 -19.17 29.08 -5.62
C ASP A 11 -20.56 29.46 -5.07
N LYS A 12 -21.48 29.86 -5.95
CA LYS A 12 -22.88 30.17 -5.59
C LYS A 12 -23.73 28.93 -5.28
N VAL A 13 -23.23 27.73 -5.53
CA VAL A 13 -23.97 26.50 -5.23
C VAL A 13 -23.96 26.26 -3.72
N ILE A 14 -25.11 26.45 -3.07
CA ILE A 14 -25.28 26.23 -1.63
C ILE A 14 -25.42 24.74 -1.31
N ASN A 15 -26.33 24.06 -2.02
CA ASN A 15 -26.64 22.64 -1.82
C ASN A 15 -26.24 21.82 -3.04
N TRP A 16 -25.19 21.01 -2.87
CA TRP A 16 -24.72 20.15 -3.94
C TRP A 16 -25.59 18.89 -4.05
N SER A 17 -26.17 18.67 -5.24
CA SER A 17 -26.76 17.38 -5.62
C SER A 17 -25.67 16.43 -6.11
N TYR A 18 -25.92 15.12 -6.03
CA TYR A 18 -24.96 14.12 -6.51
C TYR A 18 -24.60 14.32 -7.98
N THR A 19 -25.61 14.54 -8.83
CA THR A 19 -25.43 14.77 -10.27
C THR A 19 -24.60 16.01 -10.54
N LEU A 20 -24.88 17.12 -9.86
CA LEU A 20 -24.16 18.38 -10.06
C LEU A 20 -22.70 18.27 -9.60
N ALA A 21 -22.46 17.66 -8.44
CA ALA A 21 -21.10 17.44 -7.95
C ALA A 21 -20.31 16.53 -8.89
N LYS A 22 -20.93 15.44 -9.37
CA LYS A 22 -20.35 14.53 -10.36
C LYS A 22 -19.96 15.28 -11.65
N GLU A 23 -20.86 16.10 -12.20
CA GLU A 23 -20.57 16.91 -13.40
C GLU A 23 -19.38 17.85 -13.18
N TYR A 24 -19.33 18.56 -12.05
CA TYR A 24 -18.19 19.41 -11.70
C TYR A 24 -16.88 18.60 -11.61
N VAL A 25 -16.89 17.48 -10.89
CA VAL A 25 -15.70 16.64 -10.72
C VAL A 25 -15.20 16.10 -12.06
N ILE A 26 -16.10 15.59 -12.91
CA ILE A 26 -15.76 15.08 -14.24
C ILE A 26 -15.20 16.20 -15.12
N LYS A 27 -15.81 17.38 -15.09
CA LYS A 27 -15.41 18.50 -15.96
C LYS A 27 -14.09 19.15 -15.53
N PHE A 28 -13.84 19.29 -14.23
CA PHE A 28 -12.72 20.11 -13.74
C PHE A 28 -11.63 19.33 -13.02
N LEU A 29 -11.96 18.29 -12.26
CA LEU A 29 -10.99 17.58 -11.42
C LEU A 29 -10.36 16.38 -12.13
N VAL A 30 -11.17 15.62 -12.88
CA VAL A 30 -10.69 14.45 -13.63
C VAL A 30 -9.58 14.80 -14.64
N PRO A 31 -9.70 15.89 -15.44
CA PRO A 31 -8.61 16.33 -16.34
C PRO A 31 -7.31 16.70 -15.61
N GLN A 32 -7.39 17.04 -14.33
CA GLN A 32 -6.23 17.35 -13.48
C GLN A 32 -5.63 16.09 -12.81
N GLY A 33 -6.08 14.88 -13.19
CA GLY A 33 -5.56 13.62 -12.66
C GLY A 33 -6.22 13.15 -11.36
N VAL A 34 -7.36 13.75 -10.96
CA VAL A 34 -8.15 13.28 -9.81
C VAL A 34 -8.97 12.06 -10.21
N LEU A 35 -8.30 10.90 -10.25
CA LEU A 35 -8.86 9.66 -10.81
C LEU A 35 -9.23 8.61 -9.76
N SER A 36 -9.11 8.91 -8.47
CA SER A 36 -9.46 8.00 -7.37
C SER A 36 -9.76 8.77 -6.09
N SER A 37 -10.40 8.11 -5.11
CA SER A 37 -10.57 8.64 -3.75
C SER A 37 -9.26 9.17 -3.16
N ARG A 38 -8.17 8.41 -3.29
CA ARG A 38 -6.84 8.83 -2.83
C ARG A 38 -6.35 10.09 -3.53
N LYS A 39 -6.55 10.19 -4.85
CA LYS A 39 -6.17 11.39 -5.62
C LYS A 39 -7.02 12.60 -5.24
N PHE A 40 -8.29 12.40 -4.91
CA PHE A 40 -9.15 13.46 -4.39
C PHE A 40 -8.68 13.95 -3.01
N GLU A 41 -8.27 13.05 -2.13
CA GLU A 41 -7.64 13.43 -0.84
C GLU A 41 -6.32 14.19 -1.03
N GLU A 42 -5.46 13.74 -1.95
CA GLU A 42 -4.21 14.46 -2.30
C GLU A 42 -4.51 15.86 -2.85
N TYR A 43 -5.51 16.00 -3.73
CA TYR A 43 -5.96 17.28 -4.29
C TYR A 43 -6.38 18.27 -3.20
N LYS A 44 -7.19 17.82 -2.23
CA LYS A 44 -7.59 18.63 -1.06
C LYS A 44 -6.40 19.01 -0.19
N LYS A 45 -5.48 18.08 0.07
CA LYS A 45 -4.29 18.33 0.90
C LYS A 45 -3.35 19.37 0.28
N GLN A 46 -3.32 19.46 -1.04
CA GLN A 46 -2.59 20.49 -1.78
C GLN A 46 -3.30 21.86 -1.76
N ASN A 47 -4.44 21.99 -1.05
CA ASN A 47 -5.26 23.20 -0.99
C ASN A 47 -5.65 23.75 -2.36
N LYS A 48 -5.85 22.85 -3.34
CA LYS A 48 -6.33 23.24 -4.66
C LYS A 48 -7.80 23.66 -4.61
N TYR A 49 -8.19 24.52 -5.54
CA TYR A 49 -9.52 25.11 -5.58
C TYR A 49 -10.64 24.06 -5.61
N LEU A 50 -11.58 24.23 -4.69
CA LEU A 50 -12.89 23.60 -4.69
C LEU A 50 -13.91 24.70 -4.43
N PRO A 51 -15.10 24.64 -5.04
CA PRO A 51 -16.15 25.61 -4.78
C PRO A 51 -16.47 25.67 -3.28
N SER A 52 -16.86 26.84 -2.80
CA SER A 52 -16.96 27.20 -1.39
C SER A 52 -17.77 26.20 -0.55
N ASN A 53 -18.91 25.73 -1.06
CA ASN A 53 -19.75 24.75 -0.38
C ASN A 53 -19.64 23.33 -0.95
N PHE A 54 -18.63 23.06 -1.78
CA PHE A 54 -18.42 21.72 -2.34
C PHE A 54 -18.13 20.73 -1.20
N PRO A 55 -18.82 19.58 -1.14
CA PRO A 55 -18.58 18.59 -0.09
C PRO A 55 -17.13 18.10 -0.07
N ARG A 56 -16.37 18.46 0.96
CA ARG A 56 -14.98 17.99 1.13
C ARG A 56 -14.87 16.48 1.34
N ARG A 57 -15.93 15.83 1.79
CA ARG A 57 -16.07 14.36 1.91
C ARG A 57 -17.31 13.94 1.13
N PRO A 58 -17.25 13.92 -0.21
CA PRO A 58 -18.44 13.72 -1.04
C PRO A 58 -19.04 12.33 -0.81
N ASP A 59 -18.22 11.33 -0.55
CA ASP A 59 -18.69 9.99 -0.23
C ASP A 59 -19.53 9.96 1.05
N ASP A 60 -19.09 10.60 2.13
CA ASP A 60 -19.88 10.68 3.36
C ASP A 60 -21.14 11.55 3.16
N TYR A 61 -20.98 12.73 2.54
CA TYR A 61 -22.09 13.68 2.30
C TYR A 61 -23.23 13.06 1.48
N PHE A 62 -22.91 12.35 0.39
CA PHE A 62 -23.92 11.73 -0.46
C PHE A 62 -24.40 10.37 0.06
N LYS A 63 -23.61 9.64 0.87
CA LYS A 63 -24.07 8.43 1.56
C LYS A 63 -25.18 8.75 2.56
N LEU A 64 -24.99 9.79 3.38
CA LEU A 64 -26.00 10.24 4.34
C LEU A 64 -27.33 10.63 3.68
N ARG A 65 -27.27 11.03 2.40
CA ARG A 65 -28.43 11.40 1.58
C ARG A 65 -28.98 10.26 0.71
N GLY A 66 -28.40 9.05 0.81
CA GLY A 66 -28.83 7.88 0.04
C GLY A 66 -28.55 7.95 -1.47
N THR A 67 -27.75 8.90 -1.94
CA THR A 67 -27.51 9.12 -3.39
C THR A 67 -26.14 8.66 -3.88
N TRP A 68 -25.26 8.21 -2.98
CA TRP A 68 -23.90 7.81 -3.33
C TRP A 68 -23.84 6.49 -4.11
N LYS A 69 -23.26 6.53 -5.31
CA LYS A 69 -23.10 5.37 -6.20
C LYS A 69 -21.69 4.80 -6.26
N GLY A 70 -20.79 5.28 -5.41
CA GLY A 70 -19.37 4.90 -5.42
C GLY A 70 -18.47 5.92 -6.12
N TRP A 71 -17.17 5.80 -5.84
CA TRP A 71 -16.14 6.70 -6.41
C TRP A 71 -16.02 6.55 -7.92
N ASP A 72 -16.15 5.34 -8.45
CA ASP A 72 -16.06 5.10 -9.89
C ASP A 72 -17.18 5.81 -10.65
N ASP A 73 -18.44 5.73 -10.19
CA ASP A 73 -19.53 6.51 -10.79
C ASP A 73 -19.32 8.01 -10.61
N PHE A 74 -18.92 8.47 -9.41
CA PHE A 74 -18.73 9.89 -9.11
C PHE A 74 -17.63 10.55 -9.94
N LEU A 75 -16.60 9.79 -10.30
CA LEU A 75 -15.48 10.24 -11.13
C LEU A 75 -15.73 10.04 -12.63
N GLY A 76 -16.90 9.53 -13.04
CA GLY A 76 -17.24 9.33 -14.46
C GLY A 76 -16.66 8.06 -15.08
N PHE A 77 -16.34 7.07 -14.25
CA PHE A 77 -15.80 5.78 -14.67
C PHE A 77 -16.61 4.59 -14.13
N PRO A 78 -17.95 4.57 -14.28
CA PRO A 78 -18.80 3.53 -13.67
C PRO A 78 -18.44 2.10 -14.11
N GLU A 79 -17.77 1.95 -15.25
CA GLU A 79 -17.30 0.68 -15.80
C GLU A 79 -15.88 0.29 -15.36
N ARG A 80 -15.19 1.10 -14.56
CA ARG A 80 -13.95 0.65 -13.90
C ARG A 80 -14.31 -0.46 -12.95
N LYS A 81 -14.31 -1.69 -13.48
CA LYS A 81 -14.34 -2.90 -12.68
C LYS A 81 -13.12 -2.81 -11.77
N PHE A 82 -13.34 -2.79 -10.45
CA PHE A 82 -12.29 -3.17 -9.50
C PHE A 82 -11.60 -4.40 -10.09
N GLY A 83 -10.27 -4.30 -10.22
CA GLY A 83 -9.47 -5.07 -11.18
C GLY A 83 -9.93 -6.51 -11.37
N GLU A 84 -9.85 -6.99 -12.61
CA GLU A 84 -10.20 -8.35 -13.02
C GLU A 84 -10.12 -9.34 -11.86
N LYS A 85 -11.25 -9.99 -11.55
CA LYS A 85 -11.36 -10.95 -10.43
C LYS A 85 -10.10 -11.81 -10.41
N TYR A 86 -9.45 -11.87 -9.25
CA TYR A 86 -8.25 -12.68 -9.11
C TYR A 86 -8.53 -14.10 -9.58
N TYR A 87 -7.50 -14.74 -10.12
CA TYR A 87 -7.56 -16.15 -10.45
C TYR A 87 -7.99 -16.96 -9.23
N ASP A 88 -8.68 -18.08 -9.47
CA ASP A 88 -8.89 -19.07 -8.42
C ASP A 88 -7.54 -19.59 -7.89
N TYR A 89 -7.59 -20.22 -6.73
CA TYR A 89 -6.38 -20.65 -6.02
C TYR A 89 -5.50 -21.57 -6.88
N LYS A 90 -6.07 -22.55 -7.59
CA LYS A 90 -5.33 -23.52 -8.40
C LYS A 90 -4.67 -22.86 -9.62
N THR A 91 -5.38 -21.96 -10.29
CA THR A 91 -4.82 -21.20 -11.41
C THR A 91 -3.68 -20.29 -10.93
N ALA A 92 -3.86 -19.61 -9.79
CA ALA A 92 -2.80 -18.78 -9.22
C ALA A 92 -1.56 -19.60 -8.86
N MET A 93 -1.71 -20.75 -8.17
CA MET A 93 -0.62 -21.68 -7.87
C MET A 93 0.14 -22.11 -9.12
N THR A 94 -0.58 -22.50 -10.16
CA THR A 94 0.04 -22.94 -11.42
C THR A 94 0.91 -21.85 -12.02
N VAL A 95 0.43 -20.60 -12.02
CA VAL A 95 1.17 -19.46 -12.54
C VAL A 95 2.38 -19.12 -11.67
N THR A 96 2.23 -19.15 -10.33
CA THR A 96 3.33 -18.81 -9.41
C THR A 96 4.43 -19.86 -9.40
N GLN A 97 4.06 -21.14 -9.48
CA GLN A 97 5.00 -22.26 -9.58
C GLN A 97 5.76 -22.23 -10.90
N LYS A 98 5.08 -22.00 -12.03
CA LYS A 98 5.73 -21.83 -13.35
C LYS A 98 6.70 -20.64 -13.38
N ALA A 99 6.42 -19.58 -12.63
CA ALA A 99 7.31 -18.43 -12.51
C ALA A 99 8.59 -18.71 -11.70
N GLY A 100 8.71 -19.88 -11.06
CA GLY A 100 9.92 -20.29 -10.34
C GLY A 100 10.22 -19.44 -9.10
N ILE A 101 9.20 -18.82 -8.50
CA ILE A 101 9.38 -17.96 -7.33
C ILE A 101 9.68 -18.80 -6.09
N THR A 102 10.88 -18.64 -5.54
CA THR A 102 11.41 -19.55 -4.51
C THR A 102 11.13 -19.14 -3.08
N ASN A 103 10.61 -17.96 -2.78
CA ASN A 103 10.26 -17.58 -1.41
C ASN A 103 9.18 -16.49 -1.35
N SER A 104 8.61 -16.30 -0.16
CA SER A 104 7.50 -15.36 0.06
C SER A 104 7.89 -13.89 -0.16
N ASN A 105 9.14 -13.53 0.13
CA ASN A 105 9.64 -12.17 -0.11
C ASN A 105 9.84 -11.90 -1.60
N HIS A 106 10.35 -12.85 -2.37
CA HIS A 106 10.44 -12.76 -3.82
C HIS A 106 9.04 -12.66 -4.44
N PHE A 107 8.07 -13.43 -3.94
CA PHE A 107 6.69 -13.34 -4.40
C PHE A 107 6.09 -11.94 -4.16
N ARG A 108 6.21 -11.41 -2.95
CA ARG A 108 5.66 -10.08 -2.61
C ARG A 108 6.31 -8.95 -3.43
N ASN A 109 7.58 -9.11 -3.78
CA ASN A 109 8.35 -8.12 -4.55
C ASN A 109 8.37 -8.42 -6.05
N TRP A 110 7.61 -9.41 -6.53
CA TRP A 110 7.58 -9.79 -7.93
C TRP A 110 6.92 -8.69 -8.79
N LYS A 111 7.74 -7.89 -9.48
CA LYS A 111 7.28 -6.75 -10.30
C LYS A 111 6.42 -7.19 -11.49
N ALA A 112 6.74 -8.32 -12.10
CA ALA A 112 6.02 -8.88 -13.25
C ALA A 112 4.84 -9.79 -12.83
N ARG A 113 4.43 -9.75 -11.57
CA ARG A 113 3.33 -10.54 -11.05
C ARG A 113 2.03 -10.16 -11.77
N PRO A 114 1.31 -11.12 -12.37
CA PRO A 114 0.04 -10.85 -13.02
C PRO A 114 -0.92 -10.10 -12.10
N LYS A 115 -1.60 -9.07 -12.63
CA LYS A 115 -2.55 -8.25 -11.85
C LYS A 115 -3.67 -9.10 -11.22
N ARG A 116 -4.00 -10.23 -11.85
CA ARG A 116 -5.00 -11.20 -11.39
C ARG A 116 -4.51 -12.14 -10.28
N ILE A 117 -3.29 -11.99 -9.79
CA ILE A 117 -2.80 -12.73 -8.63
C ILE A 117 -2.78 -11.76 -7.43
N PRO A 118 -3.36 -12.11 -6.27
CA PRO A 118 -3.33 -11.26 -5.08
C PRO A 118 -1.92 -11.13 -4.51
N SER A 119 -1.57 -9.94 -3.99
CA SER A 119 -0.25 -9.71 -3.33
C SER A 119 -0.15 -10.40 -1.99
N ARG A 120 -1.31 -10.65 -1.38
CA ARG A 120 -1.49 -11.40 -0.15
C ARG A 120 -2.45 -12.55 -0.39
N PRO A 121 -1.98 -13.65 -1.02
CA PRO A 121 -2.81 -14.82 -1.27
C PRO A 121 -3.30 -15.46 0.03
N ASP A 122 -2.53 -15.33 1.11
CA ASP A 122 -2.86 -15.72 2.49
C ASP A 122 -4.08 -15.00 3.08
N LEU A 123 -4.41 -13.81 2.57
CA LEU A 123 -5.60 -13.05 3.01
C LEU A 123 -6.78 -13.18 2.05
N TYR A 124 -6.55 -13.69 0.84
CA TYR A 124 -7.55 -13.70 -0.22
C TYR A 124 -8.17 -15.09 -0.43
N TYR A 125 -7.36 -16.15 -0.43
CA TYR A 125 -7.83 -17.51 -0.68
C TYR A 125 -8.22 -18.19 0.63
N LYS A 126 -9.40 -18.81 0.66
CA LYS A 126 -9.86 -19.59 1.83
C LYS A 126 -9.16 -20.94 1.92
N GLU A 127 -8.74 -21.44 0.76
CA GLU A 127 -7.99 -22.68 0.55
C GLU A 127 -6.51 -22.54 0.90
N TRP A 128 -6.06 -21.32 1.21
CA TRP A 128 -4.67 -21.08 1.57
C TRP A 128 -4.27 -21.88 2.81
N SER A 129 -3.21 -22.67 2.66
CA SER A 129 -2.57 -23.37 3.78
C SER A 129 -1.24 -22.70 4.14
N ASN A 130 -0.28 -22.71 3.21
CA ASN A 130 1.06 -22.19 3.45
C ASN A 130 1.78 -21.86 2.14
N TRP A 131 2.94 -21.19 2.26
CA TRP A 131 3.75 -20.76 1.11
C TRP A 131 4.36 -21.91 0.30
N GLN A 132 4.68 -23.05 0.94
CA GLN A 132 5.27 -24.17 0.24
C GLN A 132 4.25 -24.81 -0.72
N GLU A 133 3.01 -24.96 -0.28
CA GLU A 133 1.93 -25.42 -1.16
C GLU A 133 1.73 -24.44 -2.33
N PHE A 134 1.64 -23.14 -2.04
CA PHE A 134 1.33 -22.14 -3.05
C PHE A 134 2.44 -21.89 -4.08
N LEU A 135 3.71 -21.95 -3.66
CA LEU A 135 4.89 -21.70 -4.51
C LEU A 135 5.54 -22.98 -5.04
N GLY A 136 5.12 -24.15 -4.54
CA GLY A 136 5.63 -25.46 -4.94
C GLY A 136 6.94 -25.85 -4.24
N ASP A 137 7.48 -26.99 -4.65
CA ASP A 137 8.59 -27.67 -3.95
C ASP A 137 9.92 -26.89 -3.93
N ASN A 138 10.09 -25.96 -4.87
CA ASN A 138 11.25 -25.07 -4.90
C ASN A 138 11.20 -23.96 -3.85
N TYR A 139 10.14 -23.90 -3.04
CA TYR A 139 10.02 -22.97 -1.94
C TYR A 139 11.12 -23.18 -0.89
N LYS A 140 11.85 -22.10 -0.59
CA LYS A 140 12.87 -22.03 0.44
C LYS A 140 12.46 -20.98 1.44
N LYS A 141 12.21 -21.40 2.68
CA LYS A 141 12.03 -20.46 3.79
C LYS A 141 13.32 -19.64 3.96
N GLU A 142 13.18 -18.33 3.95
CA GLU A 142 14.34 -17.44 4.12
C GLU A 142 14.98 -17.68 5.49
N LYS A 143 16.27 -18.04 5.48
CA LYS A 143 17.05 -18.20 6.71
C LYS A 143 17.53 -16.81 7.15
N LYS A 144 17.04 -16.35 8.30
CA LYS A 144 17.59 -15.15 8.94
C LYS A 144 18.98 -15.46 9.48
N VAL A 145 20.00 -14.80 8.97
CA VAL A 145 21.35 -14.88 9.56
C VAL A 145 21.37 -13.98 10.79
N THR A 146 21.47 -14.59 11.97
CA THR A 146 21.45 -13.89 13.27
C THR A 146 22.72 -14.11 14.09
N HIS A 147 23.73 -14.75 13.50
CA HIS A 147 24.96 -15.17 14.18
C HIS A 147 26.21 -14.81 13.37
N ARG A 148 26.18 -13.71 12.60
CA ARG A 148 27.39 -13.24 11.92
C ARG A 148 28.49 -12.96 12.96
N LYS A 149 29.70 -13.47 12.70
CA LYS A 149 30.88 -13.16 13.50
C LYS A 149 31.26 -11.69 13.27
N LEU A 150 31.32 -10.91 14.35
CA LEU A 150 31.66 -9.48 14.29
C LEU A 150 33.19 -9.30 14.36
N SER A 151 33.71 -8.38 13.55
CA SER A 151 35.08 -7.85 13.67
C SER A 151 35.14 -6.74 14.72
N GLU A 152 36.35 -6.37 15.15
CA GLU A 152 36.52 -5.23 16.07
C GLU A 152 35.97 -3.93 15.48
N SER A 153 36.13 -3.72 14.17
CA SER A 153 35.57 -2.58 13.45
C SER A 153 34.04 -2.57 13.49
N ASP A 154 33.38 -3.73 13.30
CA ASP A 154 31.93 -3.84 13.44
C ASP A 154 31.50 -3.45 14.87
N ILE A 155 32.22 -3.89 15.91
CA ILE A 155 31.93 -3.54 17.31
C ILE A 155 32.06 -2.03 17.54
N LYS A 156 33.13 -1.40 17.05
CA LYS A 156 33.35 0.06 17.16
C LYS A 156 32.23 0.84 16.48
N ILE A 157 31.81 0.43 15.28
CA ILE A 157 30.69 1.05 14.57
C ILE A 157 29.38 0.87 15.37
N ILE A 158 29.09 -0.34 15.85
CA ILE A 158 27.87 -0.61 16.64
C ILE A 158 27.83 0.28 17.88
N LYS A 159 28.93 0.37 18.65
CA LYS A 159 28.99 1.22 19.86
C LYS A 159 28.78 2.69 19.53
N HIS A 160 29.44 3.19 18.48
CA HIS A 160 29.27 4.57 18.03
C HIS A 160 27.83 4.86 17.60
N GLN A 161 27.21 4.01 16.77
CA GLN A 161 25.82 4.19 16.34
C GLN A 161 24.83 4.11 17.50
N LEU A 162 25.07 3.24 18.50
CA LEU A 162 24.27 3.21 19.72
C LEU A 162 24.38 4.52 20.52
N SER A 163 25.57 5.14 20.59
CA SER A 163 25.74 6.45 21.24
C SER A 163 25.02 7.58 20.51
N LEU A 164 24.81 7.44 19.19
CA LEU A 164 24.01 8.37 18.38
C LEU A 164 22.50 8.10 18.50
N GLY A 165 22.08 7.12 19.32
CA GLY A 165 20.67 6.81 19.54
C GLY A 165 20.04 5.91 18.47
N VAL A 166 20.84 5.29 17.60
CA VAL A 166 20.30 4.34 16.61
C VAL A 166 19.69 3.14 17.32
N GLN A 167 18.47 2.76 16.90
CA GLN A 167 17.75 1.64 17.49
C GLN A 167 18.50 0.33 17.32
N GLY A 168 18.57 -0.46 18.39
CA GLY A 168 19.29 -1.73 18.40
C GLY A 168 18.73 -2.76 17.41
N SER A 169 17.43 -2.71 17.12
CA SER A 169 16.77 -3.54 16.10
C SER A 169 17.27 -3.25 14.68
N VAL A 170 17.53 -1.97 14.38
CA VAL A 170 18.10 -1.53 13.09
C VAL A 170 19.52 -2.05 12.95
N LEU A 171 20.34 -1.92 14.00
CA LEU A 171 21.72 -2.42 14.00
C LEU A 171 21.78 -3.95 13.94
N ALA A 172 20.92 -4.65 14.67
CA ALA A 172 20.82 -6.12 14.62
C ALA A 172 20.57 -6.61 13.19
N LYS A 173 19.62 -6.00 12.49
CA LYS A 173 19.31 -6.31 11.10
C LYS A 173 20.48 -5.95 10.16
N HIS A 174 21.10 -4.79 10.34
CA HIS A 174 22.20 -4.34 9.50
C HIS A 174 23.43 -5.26 9.62
N PHE A 175 23.78 -5.65 10.84
CA PHE A 175 24.95 -6.48 11.12
C PHE A 175 24.65 -7.99 11.08
N ASN A 176 23.43 -8.42 10.77
CA ASN A 176 23.01 -9.82 10.74
C ASN A 176 23.32 -10.57 12.05
N ILE A 177 23.00 -9.93 13.17
CA ILE A 177 23.15 -10.47 14.53
C ILE A 177 21.84 -10.36 15.30
N SER A 178 21.71 -11.10 16.40
CA SER A 178 20.53 -11.00 17.25
C SER A 178 20.45 -9.65 17.99
N GLU A 179 19.25 -9.16 18.28
CA GLU A 179 19.05 -7.98 19.15
C GLU A 179 19.64 -8.20 20.55
N MET A 180 19.68 -9.46 21.02
CA MET A 180 20.35 -9.84 22.25
C MET A 180 21.86 -9.55 22.20
N GLN A 181 22.54 -9.82 21.07
CA GLN A 181 23.96 -9.48 20.91
C GLN A 181 24.17 -7.96 20.95
N ILE A 182 23.31 -7.18 20.28
CA ILE A 182 23.36 -5.71 20.36
C ILE A 182 23.18 -5.24 21.82
N SER A 183 22.21 -5.80 22.54
CA SER A 183 21.96 -5.48 23.95
C SER A 183 23.19 -5.78 24.84
N ARG A 184 23.86 -6.91 24.61
CA ARG A 184 25.10 -7.29 25.33
C ARG A 184 26.28 -6.37 25.00
N ILE A 185 26.41 -5.90 23.76
CA ILE A 185 27.41 -4.89 23.37
C ILE A 185 27.10 -3.56 24.07
N LYS A 186 25.84 -3.12 24.03
CA LYS A 186 25.40 -1.86 24.67
C LYS A 186 25.68 -1.84 26.17
N ARG A 187 25.46 -2.96 26.85
CA ARG A 187 25.70 -3.12 28.30
C ARG A 187 27.17 -3.38 28.66
N GLY A 188 28.06 -3.48 27.68
CA GLY A 188 29.48 -3.81 27.92
C GLY A 188 29.70 -5.23 28.44
N ILE A 189 28.75 -6.14 28.27
CA ILE A 189 28.87 -7.55 28.66
C ILE A 189 29.79 -8.28 27.68
N ASN A 190 29.61 -8.03 26.37
CA ASN A 190 30.49 -8.56 25.33
C ASN A 190 31.41 -7.44 24.80
N TRP A 191 32.67 -7.79 24.49
CA TRP A 191 33.67 -6.85 23.95
C TRP A 191 33.82 -5.57 24.79
N LYS A 192 33.93 -5.74 26.12
CA LYS A 192 34.08 -4.62 27.07
C LYS A 192 35.29 -3.74 26.76
N ASN A 193 36.38 -4.35 26.28
CA ASN A 193 37.69 -3.71 26.08
C ASN A 193 37.95 -3.20 24.65
N ILE A 194 36.95 -3.27 23.75
CA ILE A 194 37.01 -2.71 22.40
C ILE A 194 36.28 -1.36 22.38
#